data_AF-A0A6B8M7Q1-F1
#
_entry.id   AF-A0A6B8M7Q1-F1
#
_cell.length_a   1.000
_cell.length_b   1.000
_cell.length_c   1.000
_cell.angle_alpha   90.00
_cell.angle_beta   90.00
_cell.angle_gamma   90.00
#
_symmetry.space_group_name_H-M   'P 1'
#
loop_
_entity.id
_entity.type
_entity.pdbx_description
1 polymer ?
#
loop_
_entity_poly.entity_id
_entity_poly.type
_entity_poly.pdbx_seq_one_letter_code
_entity_poly.pdbx_strand_id
1 'polypeptide(L)'
;MARAQTAYLERSSVPDRKALQAAIKALGFKLVVEDSYRPLATKGYVSCTLDGEDAGFDLRFAEIENPAPDLAALLGPRDVAMNFRWAGDPREHYAVIAVCAALAEAFGAIVWEPEGAKLSTRDDLVAMAERVGGAL
;
A
#
# COMPACT_ATOMS: atom_id res chain seq x y z
N MET A 1 6.92 14.97 -9.85
CA MET A 1 6.96 13.63 -10.48
C MET A 1 6.02 12.73 -9.71
N ALA A 2 5.36 11.78 -10.38
CA ALA A 2 4.52 10.80 -9.69
C ALA A 2 5.43 9.85 -8.91
N ARG A 3 5.21 9.75 -7.60
CA ARG A 3 5.93 8.82 -6.75
C ARG A 3 5.27 7.44 -6.84
N ALA A 4 6.02 6.40 -6.52
CA ALA A 4 5.53 5.04 -6.57
C ALA A 4 6.02 4.22 -5.39
N GLN A 5 5.23 3.23 -5.01
CA GLN A 5 5.58 2.23 -4.01
C GLN A 5 4.90 0.92 -4.38
N THR A 6 5.56 -0.21 -4.13
CA THR A 6 5.01 -1.52 -4.45
C THR A 6 4.91 -2.36 -3.18
N ALA A 7 3.71 -2.85 -2.85
CA ALA A 7 3.53 -3.84 -1.81
C ALA A 7 3.44 -5.23 -2.43
N TYR A 8 4.23 -6.16 -1.92
CA TYR A 8 4.28 -7.54 -2.35
C TYR A 8 3.56 -8.42 -1.35
N LEU A 9 2.66 -9.27 -1.84
CA LEU A 9 1.78 -10.13 -1.05
C LEU A 9 1.62 -11.49 -1.73
N GLU A 10 1.26 -12.50 -0.93
CA GLU A 10 0.70 -13.73 -1.48
C GLU A 10 -0.71 -13.46 -2.01
N ARG A 11 -1.07 -14.04 -3.15
CA ARG A 11 -2.40 -13.90 -3.76
C ARG A 11 -3.53 -14.25 -2.79
N SER A 12 -3.35 -15.30 -1.99
CA SER A 12 -4.29 -15.75 -0.95
C SER A 12 -4.48 -14.73 0.18
N SER A 13 -3.50 -13.85 0.37
CA SER A 13 -3.46 -12.84 1.43
C SER A 13 -3.87 -11.45 0.94
N VAL A 14 -4.24 -11.28 -0.33
CA VAL A 14 -4.75 -10.00 -0.84
C VAL A 14 -6.11 -9.73 -0.19
N PRO A 15 -6.24 -8.67 0.64
CA PRO A 15 -7.45 -8.44 1.40
C PRO A 15 -8.60 -7.98 0.53
N ASP A 16 -9.83 -8.31 0.92
CA ASP A 16 -10.99 -7.56 0.45
C ASP A 16 -11.04 -6.15 1.06
N ARG A 17 -11.93 -5.28 0.54
CA ARG A 17 -12.05 -3.91 1.04
C ARG A 17 -12.33 -3.87 2.54
N LYS A 18 -13.17 -4.79 3.04
CA LYS A 18 -13.61 -4.81 4.44
C LYS A 18 -12.45 -5.20 5.36
N ALA A 19 -11.67 -6.20 4.98
CA ALA A 19 -10.48 -6.64 5.68
C ALA A 19 -9.39 -5.56 5.66
N LEU A 20 -9.17 -4.91 4.51
CA LEU A 20 -8.22 -3.80 4.40
C LEU A 20 -8.64 -2.62 5.29
N GLN A 21 -9.92 -2.22 5.22
CA GLN A 21 -10.45 -1.14 6.05
C GLN A 21 -10.33 -1.43 7.55
N ALA A 22 -10.56 -2.69 7.95
CA ALA A 22 -10.40 -3.12 9.34
C ALA A 22 -8.95 -3.01 9.81
N ALA A 23 -7.98 -3.41 8.96
CA ALA A 23 -6.56 -3.31 9.27
C ALA A 23 -6.10 -1.84 9.39
N ILE A 24 -6.53 -0.97 8.47
CA ILE A 24 -6.25 0.48 8.52
C ILE A 24 -6.78 1.07 9.83
N LYS A 25 -8.02 0.73 10.21
CA LYS A 25 -8.62 1.21 11.46
C LYS A 25 -7.91 0.65 12.70
N ALA A 26 -7.45 -0.59 12.66
CA ALA A 26 -6.71 -1.21 13.76
C ALA A 26 -5.38 -0.49 14.06
N LEU A 27 -4.75 0.11 13.04
CA LEU A 27 -3.57 0.96 13.18
C LEU A 27 -3.89 2.40 13.62
N GLY A 28 -5.17 2.73 13.81
CA GLY A 28 -5.60 4.07 14.24
C GLY A 28 -5.66 5.10 13.12
N PHE A 29 -5.48 4.71 11.86
CA PHE A 29 -5.55 5.64 10.73
C PHE A 29 -7.00 5.98 10.39
N LYS A 30 -7.30 7.27 10.31
CA LYS A 30 -8.60 7.81 9.88
C LYS A 30 -8.76 7.85 8.35
N LEU A 31 -8.34 6.79 7.67
CA LEU A 31 -8.46 6.65 6.23
C LEU A 31 -9.62 5.70 5.91
N VAL A 32 -10.50 6.11 5.00
CA VAL A 32 -11.60 5.31 4.48
C VAL A 32 -11.36 5.03 3.01
N VAL A 33 -11.23 3.74 2.64
CA VAL A 33 -11.10 3.31 1.26
C VAL A 33 -12.48 3.08 0.66
N GLU A 34 -12.78 3.76 -0.45
CA GLU A 34 -14.08 3.71 -1.10
C GLU A 34 -14.34 2.38 -1.82
N ASP A 35 -15.59 2.19 -2.25
CA ASP A 35 -16.03 0.99 -2.97
C ASP A 35 -15.39 0.80 -4.36
N SER A 36 -14.46 1.66 -4.78
CA SER A 36 -13.65 1.48 -6.00
C SER A 36 -12.58 0.39 -5.86
N TYR A 37 -12.20 0.02 -4.64
CA TYR A 37 -11.26 -1.07 -4.39
C TYR A 37 -11.88 -2.44 -4.67
N ARG A 38 -11.22 -3.23 -5.53
CA ARG A 38 -11.56 -4.59 -5.89
C ARG A 38 -10.27 -5.43 -5.92
N PRO A 39 -10.14 -6.43 -5.05
CA PRO A 39 -8.95 -7.30 -5.00
C PRO A 39 -8.64 -7.87 -6.38
N LEU A 40 -7.38 -7.76 -6.82
CA LEU A 40 -6.87 -8.27 -8.10
C LEU A 40 -7.51 -7.68 -9.37
N ALA A 41 -8.57 -6.89 -9.25
CA ALA A 41 -9.32 -6.32 -10.37
C ALA A 41 -9.15 -4.80 -10.49
N THR A 42 -8.74 -4.10 -9.42
CA THR A 42 -8.46 -2.65 -9.49
C THR A 42 -7.30 -2.37 -10.44
N LYS A 43 -7.56 -1.51 -11.43
CA LYS A 43 -6.58 -1.01 -12.39
C LYS A 43 -6.84 0.47 -12.63
N GLY A 44 -6.40 1.32 -11.71
CA GLY A 44 -6.57 2.76 -11.82
C GLY A 44 -6.73 3.46 -10.48
N TYR A 45 -7.35 4.64 -10.52
CA TYR A 45 -7.54 5.50 -9.35
C TYR A 45 -8.51 4.89 -8.33
N VAL A 46 -8.09 4.87 -7.07
CA VAL A 46 -8.85 4.49 -5.89
C VAL A 46 -9.08 5.74 -5.06
N SER A 47 -10.33 6.18 -4.99
CA SER A 47 -10.74 7.28 -4.12
C SER A 47 -10.72 6.82 -2.66
N CYS A 48 -10.34 7.74 -1.77
CA CYS A 48 -10.38 7.52 -0.33
C CYS A 48 -10.63 8.84 0.40
N THR A 49 -11.07 8.75 1.65
CA THR A 49 -11.29 9.92 2.50
C THR A 49 -10.36 9.85 3.70
N LEU A 50 -9.56 10.90 3.90
CA LEU A 50 -8.64 11.06 5.02
C LEU A 50 -9.18 12.14 5.97
N ASP A 51 -9.60 11.73 7.18
CA ASP A 51 -10.21 12.61 8.20
C ASP A 51 -11.36 13.49 7.67
N GLY A 52 -12.14 12.96 6.73
CA GLY A 52 -13.25 13.69 6.09
C GLY A 52 -12.89 14.47 4.84
N GLU A 53 -11.61 14.53 4.45
CA GLU A 53 -11.14 15.18 3.23
C GLU A 53 -10.89 14.19 2.09
N ASP A 54 -11.16 14.63 0.86
CA ASP A 54 -10.95 13.84 -0.35
C ASP A 54 -9.46 13.62 -0.62
N ALA A 55 -9.12 12.36 -0.88
CA ALA A 55 -7.80 11.90 -1.29
C ALA A 55 -7.93 10.71 -2.26
N GLY A 56 -6.80 10.20 -2.75
CA GLY A 56 -6.78 8.97 -3.53
C GLY A 56 -5.41 8.63 -4.07
N PHE A 57 -5.33 7.49 -4.74
CA PHE A 57 -4.08 7.00 -5.33
C PHE A 57 -4.38 6.07 -6.49
N ASP A 58 -3.46 5.95 -7.45
CA ASP A 58 -3.54 4.91 -8.49
C ASP A 58 -3.06 3.58 -7.90
N LEU A 59 -3.86 2.53 -8.09
CA LEU A 59 -3.52 1.17 -7.71
C LEU A 59 -3.61 0.25 -8.93
N ARG A 60 -2.57 -0.56 -9.12
CA ARG A 60 -2.55 -1.63 -10.13
C ARG A 60 -1.97 -2.90 -9.56
N PHE A 61 -2.73 -3.98 -9.68
CA PHE A 61 -2.23 -5.32 -9.41
C PHE A 61 -1.43 -5.84 -10.62
N ALA A 62 -0.33 -6.52 -10.33
CA ALA A 62 0.46 -7.29 -11.28
C ALA A 62 0.85 -8.62 -10.65
N GLU A 63 0.91 -9.66 -11.48
CA GLU A 63 1.46 -10.96 -11.08
C GLU A 63 2.98 -10.92 -11.25
N ILE A 64 3.70 -11.56 -10.33
CA ILE A 64 5.16 -11.63 -10.38
C ILE A 64 5.53 -12.95 -11.04
N GLU A 65 5.72 -12.91 -12.35
CA GLU A 65 6.19 -14.06 -13.11
C GLU A 65 7.71 -14.03 -13.22
N ASN A 66 8.37 -15.09 -12.75
CA ASN A 66 9.82 -15.31 -12.87
C ASN A 66 10.68 -14.12 -12.37
N PRO A 67 10.58 -13.73 -11.08
CA PRO A 67 11.45 -12.70 -10.53
C PRO A 67 12.92 -13.13 -10.63
N ALA A 68 13.83 -12.16 -10.78
CA ALA A 68 15.26 -12.43 -10.71
C ALA A 68 15.60 -13.17 -9.40
N PRO A 69 16.59 -14.09 -9.36
CA PRO A 69 16.84 -14.95 -8.19
C PRO A 69 16.98 -14.19 -6.86
N ASP A 70 17.68 -13.05 -6.87
CA ASP A 70 17.88 -12.22 -5.68
C ASP A 70 16.57 -11.60 -5.17
N LEU A 71 15.68 -11.23 -6.10
CA LEU A 71 14.34 -10.73 -5.78
C LEU A 71 13.43 -11.87 -5.33
N ALA A 72 13.52 -13.05 -5.95
CA ALA A 72 12.74 -14.22 -5.58
C ALA A 72 13.00 -14.65 -4.12
N ALA A 73 14.28 -14.70 -3.71
CA ALA A 73 14.67 -15.03 -2.34
C ALA A 73 14.09 -14.04 -1.31
N LEU A 74 13.99 -12.77 -1.71
CA LEU A 74 13.48 -11.70 -0.86
C LEU A 74 11.95 -11.71 -0.75
N LEU A 75 11.26 -11.95 -1.87
CA LEU A 75 9.80 -11.99 -1.91
C LEU A 75 9.23 -13.21 -1.19
N GLY A 76 9.97 -14.34 -1.20
CA GLY A 76 9.50 -15.60 -0.65
C GLY A 76 8.25 -16.08 -1.39
N PRO A 77 7.14 -16.39 -0.70
CA PRO A 77 5.90 -16.88 -1.34
C PRO A 77 5.07 -15.79 -2.04
N ARG A 78 5.45 -14.51 -1.94
CA ARG A 78 4.65 -13.37 -2.43
C ARG A 78 4.70 -13.27 -3.95
N ASP A 79 3.58 -13.56 -4.60
CA ASP A 79 3.42 -13.64 -6.06
C ASP A 79 2.60 -12.48 -6.65
N VAL A 80 2.07 -11.59 -5.82
CA VAL A 80 1.28 -10.42 -6.25
C VAL A 80 1.99 -9.12 -5.88
N ALA A 81 2.09 -8.22 -6.85
CA ALA A 81 2.54 -6.85 -6.68
C ALA A 81 1.35 -5.87 -6.73
N MET A 82 1.16 -5.11 -5.65
CA MET A 82 0.26 -3.97 -5.57
C MET A 82 1.06 -2.70 -5.82
N ASN A 83 0.95 -2.13 -7.01
CA ASN A 83 1.67 -0.92 -7.38
C ASN A 83 0.83 0.30 -7.08
N PHE A 84 1.30 1.12 -6.16
CA PHE A 84 0.71 2.39 -5.76
C PHE A 84 1.42 3.53 -6.46
N ARG A 85 0.67 4.53 -6.92
CA ARG A 85 1.21 5.81 -7.38
C ARG A 85 0.37 6.95 -6.85
N TRP A 86 1.03 8.04 -6.52
CA TRP A 86 0.38 9.28 -6.10
C TRP A 86 1.11 10.49 -6.69
N ALA A 87 0.43 11.63 -6.67
CA ALA A 87 1.00 12.87 -7.15
C ALA A 87 1.77 13.59 -6.02
N GLY A 88 1.73 14.91 -6.00
CA GLY A 88 2.41 15.72 -4.99
C GLY A 88 1.58 16.00 -3.74
N ASP A 89 0.32 15.57 -3.67
CA ASP A 89 -0.56 15.86 -2.54
C ASP A 89 -0.12 15.04 -1.30
N PRO A 90 0.21 15.70 -0.18
CA PRO A 90 0.58 15.03 1.07
C PRO A 90 -0.48 14.03 1.58
N ARG A 91 -1.77 14.27 1.33
CA ARG A 91 -2.87 13.39 1.77
C ARG A 91 -2.89 12.09 0.97
N GLU A 92 -2.64 12.18 -0.33
CA GLU A 92 -2.47 10.99 -1.18
C GLU A 92 -1.26 10.16 -0.75
N HIS A 93 -0.15 10.84 -0.42
CA HIS A 93 1.04 10.18 0.10
C HIS A 93 0.74 9.44 1.41
N TYR A 94 0.09 10.12 2.36
CA TYR A 94 -0.32 9.51 3.62
C TYR A 94 -1.25 8.32 3.40
N ALA A 95 -2.22 8.44 2.48
CA ALA A 95 -3.15 7.36 2.16
C ALA A 95 -2.42 6.09 1.67
N VAL A 96 -1.44 6.25 0.77
CA VAL A 96 -0.61 5.13 0.30
C VAL A 96 0.16 4.49 1.44
N ILE A 97 0.83 5.30 2.28
CA ILE A 97 1.61 4.79 3.42
C ILE A 97 0.71 4.06 4.43
N ALA A 98 -0.46 4.60 4.76
CA ALA A 98 -1.40 3.98 5.68
C ALA A 98 -1.91 2.63 5.16
N VAL A 99 -2.21 2.54 3.86
CA VAL A 99 -2.59 1.28 3.21
C VAL A 99 -1.43 0.29 3.22
N CYS A 100 -0.22 0.72 2.85
CA CYS A 100 0.98 -0.12 2.88
C CYS A 100 1.31 -0.64 4.29
N ALA A 101 1.18 0.20 5.32
CA ALA A 101 1.36 -0.20 6.71
C ALA A 101 0.32 -1.25 7.14
N ALA A 102 -0.95 -1.06 6.78
CA ALA A 102 -2.01 -2.03 7.05
C ALA A 102 -1.76 -3.38 6.34
N LEU A 103 -1.28 -3.33 5.09
CA LEU A 103 -0.89 -4.52 4.33
C LEU A 103 0.29 -5.26 4.98
N ALA A 104 1.30 -4.53 5.44
CA ALA A 104 2.46 -5.10 6.11
C ALA A 104 2.10 -5.75 7.45
N GLU A 105 1.28 -5.06 8.27
CA GLU A 105 0.88 -5.52 9.60
C GLU A 105 -0.05 -6.74 9.55
N ALA A 106 -1.14 -6.66 8.78
CA ALA A 106 -2.21 -7.64 8.86
C ALA A 106 -2.11 -8.76 7.80
N PHE A 107 -1.37 -8.53 6.73
CA PHE A 107 -1.33 -9.43 5.57
C PHE A 107 0.10 -9.85 5.17
N GLY A 108 1.11 -9.46 5.96
CA GLY A 108 2.50 -9.87 5.76
C GLY A 108 3.15 -9.28 4.52
N ALA A 109 2.69 -8.11 4.05
CA ALA A 109 3.27 -7.46 2.90
C ALA A 109 4.73 -7.05 3.12
N ILE A 110 5.54 -7.15 2.07
CA ILE A 110 6.83 -6.47 1.98
C ILE A 110 6.66 -5.27 1.06
N VAL A 111 7.06 -4.09 1.51
CA VAL A 111 6.88 -2.87 0.73
C VAL A 111 8.22 -2.39 0.21
N TRP A 112 8.29 -2.16 -1.09
CA TRP A 112 9.46 -1.68 -1.79
C TRP A 112 9.23 -0.28 -2.33
N GLU A 113 10.17 0.62 -2.02
CA GLU A 113 10.21 1.98 -2.55
C GLU A 113 11.27 2.04 -3.67
N PRO A 114 10.86 2.24 -4.94
CA PRO A 114 11.79 2.27 -6.07
C PRO A 114 12.75 3.46 -6.02
N GLU A 115 12.32 4.64 -5.53
CA GLU A 115 13.17 5.83 -5.49
C GLU A 115 14.30 5.72 -4.46
N GLY A 116 14.04 5.07 -3.32
CA GLY A 116 15.03 4.81 -2.28
C GLY A 116 15.75 3.47 -2.42
N ALA A 117 15.35 2.63 -3.37
CA ALA A 117 15.71 1.21 -3.47
C ALA A 117 15.63 0.47 -2.13
N LYS A 118 14.69 0.87 -1.27
CA LYS A 118 14.59 0.43 0.13
C LYS A 118 13.40 -0.49 0.30
N LEU A 119 13.62 -1.59 1.00
CA LEU A 119 12.54 -2.39 1.56
C LEU A 119 12.16 -1.80 2.92
N SER A 120 10.88 -1.54 3.07
CA SER A 120 10.31 -1.05 4.30
C SER A 120 9.58 -2.20 4.98
N THR A 121 9.98 -2.46 6.23
CA THR A 121 9.25 -3.34 7.12
C THR A 121 8.00 -2.63 7.65
N ARG A 122 7.16 -3.35 8.37
CA ARG A 122 6.02 -2.78 9.07
C ARG A 122 6.42 -1.58 9.93
N ASP A 123 7.47 -1.71 10.73
CA ASP A 123 7.91 -0.64 11.65
C ASP A 123 8.40 0.60 10.90
N ASP A 124 9.10 0.41 9.76
CA ASP A 124 9.49 1.52 8.89
C ASP A 124 8.27 2.28 8.36
N LEU A 125 7.22 1.56 7.96
CA LEU A 125 6.00 2.15 7.38
C LEU A 125 5.15 2.88 8.41
N VAL A 126 5.03 2.32 9.63
CA VAL A 126 4.32 2.99 10.74
C VAL A 126 5.03 4.29 11.12
N ALA A 127 6.36 4.25 11.31
CA ALA A 127 7.15 5.45 11.60
C ALA A 127 7.06 6.48 10.46
N MET A 128 6.99 6.03 9.21
CA MET A 128 6.79 6.91 8.06
C MET A 128 5.40 7.54 8.06
N ALA A 129 4.35 6.77 8.40
CA ALA A 129 2.97 7.26 8.50
C ALA A 129 2.87 8.37 9.55
N GLU A 130 3.45 8.18 10.73
CA GLU A 130 3.47 9.19 11.80
C GLU A 130 4.18 10.46 11.37
N ARG A 131 5.33 10.34 10.69
CA ARG A 131 6.10 11.49 10.19
C ARG A 131 5.34 12.28 9.12
N VAL A 132 4.67 11.58 8.20
CA VAL A 132 3.88 12.23 7.14
C VAL A 132 2.61 12.83 7.72
N GLY A 133 1.92 12.11 8.61
CA GLY A 133 0.70 12.57 9.26
C GLY A 133 0.91 13.78 10.18
N GLY A 134 2.05 13.87 10.87
CA GLY A 134 2.42 15.06 11.64
C GLY A 134 2.76 16.29 10.78
N ALA A 135 2.88 16.14 9.46
CA ALA A 135 3.12 17.22 8.51
C ALA A 135 1.86 17.63 7.71
N LEU A 136 0.72 16.97 7.96
CA LEU A 136 -0.61 17.34 7.48
C LEU A 136 -1.26 18.34 8.44
#